data_AF-A0A009Z5C6-F1
#
_entry.id   AF-A0A009Z5C6-F1
#
_cell.length_a   1.000
_cell.length_b   1.000
_cell.length_c   1.000
_cell.angle_alpha   90.00
_cell.angle_beta   90.00
_cell.angle_gamma   90.00
#
_symmetry.space_group_name_H-M   'P 1'
#
loop_
_entity.id
_entity.type
_entity.pdbx_description
1 polymer ?
#
loop_
_entity_poly.entity_id
_entity_poly.type
_entity_poly.pdbx_seq_one_letter_code
_entity_poly.pdbx_strand_id
1 'polypeptide(L)'
;MKIALSEHEFLVVQRYIQHRYEQYLVNQQDDLLFSVNHRVLTDQCISKITVDLFSQILGMHHGFSFHTLRHSAANYLAITLLGSKEMIKTYTDCPWVKAKKMRDLLFGMKARAQEEIIQHKWQVLASWMGHSSIEQTASNYLHVLDLLAVDRIYNSPCIISKKVLEQCFSPVKSSTDYINLNRYTQQQKWFNSYQQTQPVTMAGRQEKKFSIEKSTLTPFQRLISFREGRLSEDTQAQEWMQRCQWMSTKWMDRQKFYLKTNYVYSKNLEESWFDELYEKAKKLTRPDEIIPLLDFHYKDDRQQDALKEKNTVKALKILLLLGKLRKNFLHFQCRMKGDEQQIVNFITGIEPMLGDHLYLEKQNYPVNLDAPERTVKFSFQRVVGSKKKNVTTLVIFNLMLKMMQKDELWLK
;
A
#
# COMPACT_ATOMS: atom_id res chain seq x y z
N MET A 1 -5.33 -33.31 11.30
CA MET A 1 -3.88 -33.45 11.60
C MET A 1 -3.10 -34.24 10.54
N LYS A 2 -3.47 -35.49 10.21
CA LYS A 2 -2.71 -36.40 9.30
C LYS A 2 -2.33 -35.82 7.93
N ILE A 3 -3.05 -34.82 7.46
CA ILE A 3 -2.87 -34.20 6.14
C ILE A 3 -1.97 -32.95 6.20
N ALA A 4 -1.94 -32.25 7.34
CA ALA A 4 -1.12 -31.06 7.55
C ALA A 4 0.31 -31.43 7.95
N LEU A 5 0.44 -32.47 8.76
CA LEU A 5 1.72 -32.98 9.25
C LEU A 5 2.36 -33.91 8.20
N SER A 6 3.68 -33.99 8.19
CA SER A 6 4.39 -35.11 7.56
C SER A 6 4.01 -36.43 8.25
N GLU A 7 4.27 -37.55 7.59
CA GLU A 7 3.99 -38.86 8.18
C GLU A 7 4.75 -39.07 9.49
N HIS A 8 6.00 -38.61 9.55
CA HIS A 8 6.80 -38.64 10.77
C HIS A 8 6.20 -37.76 11.89
N GLU A 9 5.88 -36.51 11.60
CA GLU A 9 5.27 -35.59 12.59
C GLU A 9 3.92 -36.11 13.08
N PHE A 10 3.11 -36.69 12.19
CA PHE A 10 1.84 -37.30 12.57
C PHE A 10 2.05 -38.47 13.53
N LEU A 11 3.04 -39.33 13.28
CA LEU A 11 3.38 -40.44 14.17
C LEU A 11 3.87 -39.95 15.53
N VAL A 12 4.67 -38.87 15.57
CA VAL A 12 5.12 -38.25 16.82
C VAL A 12 3.93 -37.74 17.63
N VAL A 13 3.03 -36.98 16.99
CA VAL A 13 1.81 -36.47 17.65
C VAL A 13 0.90 -37.61 18.11
N GLN A 14 0.73 -38.65 17.29
CA GLN A 14 -0.07 -39.82 17.65
C GLN A 14 0.50 -40.55 18.86
N ARG A 15 1.81 -40.80 18.90
CA ARG A 15 2.49 -41.41 20.05
C ARG A 15 2.36 -40.54 21.31
N TYR A 16 2.48 -39.23 21.16
CA TYR A 16 2.30 -38.29 22.27
C TYR A 16 0.86 -38.35 22.83
N ILE A 17 -0.15 -38.29 21.96
CA ILE A 17 -1.56 -38.40 22.37
C ILE A 17 -1.83 -39.74 23.05
N GLN A 18 -1.31 -40.85 22.50
CA GLN A 18 -1.45 -42.18 23.09
C GLN A 18 -0.85 -42.23 24.50
N HIS A 19 0.36 -41.70 24.67
CA HIS A 19 1.03 -41.62 25.96
C HIS A 19 0.23 -40.76 26.97
N ARG A 20 -0.31 -39.62 26.53
CA ARG A 20 -1.17 -38.76 27.37
C ARG A 20 -2.47 -39.45 27.75
N TYR A 21 -3.06 -40.21 26.82
CA TYR A 21 -4.27 -40.99 27.09
C TYR A 21 -4.02 -42.08 28.14
N GLU A 22 -2.88 -42.77 28.07
CA GLU A 22 -2.47 -43.75 29.09
C GLU A 22 -2.30 -43.11 30.47
N GLN A 23 -1.73 -41.89 30.54
CA GLN A 23 -1.62 -41.14 31.80
C GLN A 23 -3.00 -40.73 32.35
N TYR A 24 -3.91 -40.29 31.48
CA TYR A 24 -5.28 -39.96 31.85
C TYR A 24 -6.05 -41.17 32.43
N LEU A 25 -5.85 -42.37 31.88
CA LEU A 25 -6.48 -43.59 32.40
C LEU A 25 -6.04 -43.90 33.85
N VAL A 26 -4.81 -43.53 34.22
CA VAL A 26 -4.27 -43.71 35.57
C VAL A 26 -4.70 -42.58 36.51
N ASN A 27 -4.79 -41.35 36.00
CA ASN A 27 -5.23 -40.17 36.75
C ASN A 27 -6.24 -39.34 35.94
N GLN A 28 -7.53 -39.58 36.19
CA GLN A 28 -8.64 -38.96 35.47
C GLN A 28 -8.75 -37.43 35.67
N GLN A 29 -7.94 -36.84 36.56
CA GLN A 29 -7.85 -35.39 36.73
C GLN A 29 -6.84 -34.71 35.78
N ASP A 30 -6.08 -35.48 34.99
CA ASP A 30 -5.13 -34.96 33.98
C ASP A 30 -5.70 -35.06 32.56
N ASP A 31 -6.80 -34.36 32.31
CA ASP A 31 -7.51 -34.34 31.02
C ASP A 31 -6.88 -33.39 29.97
N LEU A 32 -5.85 -32.64 30.35
CA LEU A 32 -5.16 -31.68 29.51
C LEU A 32 -4.17 -32.36 28.56
N LEU A 33 -4.26 -32.05 27.26
CA LEU A 33 -3.35 -32.66 26.27
C LEU A 33 -1.91 -32.16 26.43
N PHE A 34 -1.72 -30.88 26.73
CA PHE A 34 -0.41 -30.25 26.93
C PHE A 34 -0.35 -29.61 28.33
N SER A 35 0.25 -30.32 29.29
CA SER A 35 0.37 -29.87 30.68
C SER A 35 1.72 -30.24 31.29
N VAL A 36 2.10 -29.51 32.34
CA VAL A 36 3.19 -29.86 33.25
C VAL A 36 2.62 -29.77 34.66
N ASN A 37 2.78 -30.83 35.45
CA ASN A 37 2.23 -30.91 36.82
C ASN A 37 0.74 -30.54 36.90
N HIS A 38 -0.08 -31.05 35.95
CA HIS A 38 -1.52 -30.79 35.86
C HIS A 38 -1.93 -29.33 35.64
N ARG A 39 -0.99 -28.48 35.20
CA ARG A 39 -1.27 -27.09 34.83
C ARG A 39 -1.10 -26.89 33.33
N VAL A 40 -1.99 -26.09 32.76
CA VAL A 40 -1.91 -25.65 31.36
C VAL A 40 -0.57 -24.95 31.13
N LEU A 41 0.10 -25.30 30.04
CA LEU A 41 1.28 -24.58 29.59
C LEU A 41 0.89 -23.13 29.25
N THR A 42 1.46 -22.18 29.98
CA THR A 42 1.24 -20.76 29.73
C THR A 42 2.05 -20.27 28.52
N ASP A 43 1.60 -19.19 27.89
CA ASP A 43 2.32 -18.54 26.77
C ASP A 43 3.76 -18.19 27.12
N GLN A 44 4.01 -17.78 28.38
CA GLN A 44 5.35 -17.49 28.89
C GLN A 44 6.22 -18.76 28.94
N CYS A 45 5.64 -19.89 29.36
CA CYS A 45 6.34 -21.16 29.40
C CYS A 45 6.72 -21.63 27.99
N ILE A 46 5.78 -21.57 27.05
CA ILE A 46 6.01 -21.96 25.66
C ILE A 46 7.05 -21.03 25.01
N SER A 47 6.95 -19.72 25.25
CA SER A 47 7.90 -18.74 24.72
C SER A 47 9.31 -19.00 25.23
N LYS A 48 9.46 -19.27 26.54
CA LYS A 48 10.76 -19.58 27.15
C LYS A 48 11.35 -20.86 26.58
N ILE A 49 10.59 -21.96 26.57
CA ILE A 49 11.03 -23.24 26.00
C ILE A 49 11.48 -23.07 24.54
N THR A 50 10.73 -22.28 23.76
CA THR A 50 11.04 -22.04 22.35
C THR A 50 12.35 -21.26 22.17
N VAL A 51 12.57 -20.20 22.96
CA VAL A 51 13.81 -19.42 22.92
C VAL A 51 14.99 -20.25 23.37
N ASP A 52 14.84 -21.05 24.42
CA ASP A 52 15.90 -21.92 24.95
C ASP A 52 16.29 -22.98 23.89
N LEU A 53 15.31 -23.62 23.25
CA LEU A 53 15.54 -24.56 22.15
C LEU A 53 16.27 -23.91 20.97
N PHE A 54 15.84 -22.73 20.53
CA PHE A 54 16.51 -22.04 19.44
C PHE A 54 17.90 -21.56 19.80
N SER A 55 18.12 -21.13 21.04
CA SER A 55 19.45 -20.74 21.51
C SER A 55 20.42 -21.91 21.49
N GLN A 56 19.94 -23.13 21.77
CA GLN A 56 20.75 -24.36 21.66
C GLN A 56 21.10 -24.71 20.21
N ILE A 57 20.20 -24.47 19.26
CA ILE A 57 20.38 -24.86 17.85
C ILE A 57 21.14 -23.78 17.05
N LEU A 58 20.81 -22.51 17.27
CA LEU A 58 21.23 -21.37 16.45
C LEU A 58 22.22 -20.44 17.15
N GLY A 59 22.48 -20.66 18.45
CA GLY A 59 23.27 -19.75 19.29
C GLY A 59 22.47 -18.59 19.87
N MET A 60 23.12 -17.76 20.69
CA MET A 60 22.47 -16.65 21.40
C MET A 60 22.08 -15.48 20.46
N HIS A 61 21.09 -14.68 20.88
CA HIS A 61 20.65 -13.44 20.19
C HIS A 61 20.01 -13.62 18.80
N HIS A 62 19.45 -14.79 18.49
CA HIS A 62 18.78 -15.08 17.23
C HIS A 62 17.43 -14.34 17.03
N GLY A 63 16.80 -13.82 18.10
CA GLY A 63 15.56 -13.02 18.03
C GLY A 63 14.29 -13.79 17.64
N PHE A 64 14.37 -15.11 17.47
CA PHE A 64 13.21 -15.97 17.16
C PHE A 64 12.39 -16.29 18.41
N SER A 65 11.08 -16.36 18.24
CA SER A 65 10.14 -16.71 19.29
C SER A 65 9.11 -17.73 18.78
N PHE A 66 8.25 -18.20 19.68
CA PHE A 66 7.11 -19.03 19.31
C PHE A 66 6.17 -18.30 18.33
N HIS A 67 6.06 -16.97 18.44
CA HIS A 67 5.31 -16.17 17.48
C HIS A 67 5.94 -16.26 16.09
N THR A 68 7.27 -16.20 15.97
CA THR A 68 7.98 -16.33 14.68
C THR A 68 7.73 -17.68 14.03
N LEU A 69 7.65 -18.77 14.80
CA LEU A 69 7.26 -20.09 14.28
C LEU A 69 5.85 -20.08 13.69
N ARG A 70 4.91 -19.42 14.36
CA ARG A 70 3.53 -19.27 13.85
C ARG A 70 3.49 -18.50 12.53
N HIS A 71 4.32 -17.47 12.37
CA HIS A 71 4.51 -16.76 11.10
C HIS A 71 5.06 -17.67 10.01
N SER A 72 6.13 -18.41 10.29
CA SER A 72 6.73 -19.35 9.33
C SER A 72 5.72 -20.42 8.89
N ALA A 73 4.95 -20.98 9.82
CA ALA A 73 3.89 -21.94 9.53
C ALA A 73 2.77 -21.33 8.66
N ALA A 74 2.37 -20.08 8.93
CA ALA A 74 1.37 -19.37 8.14
C ALA A 74 1.83 -19.16 6.69
N ASN A 75 3.09 -18.72 6.51
CA ASN A 75 3.68 -18.48 5.20
C ASN A 75 3.87 -19.80 4.42
N TYR A 76 4.36 -20.84 5.08
CA TYR A 76 4.47 -22.18 4.51
C TYR A 76 3.13 -22.71 4.00
N LEU A 77 2.09 -22.59 4.84
CA LEU A 77 0.75 -23.03 4.49
C LEU A 77 0.15 -22.18 3.37
N ALA A 78 0.36 -20.86 3.37
CA ALA A 78 -0.08 -19.98 2.30
C ALA A 78 0.51 -20.38 0.95
N ILE A 79 1.82 -20.64 0.87
CA ILE A 79 2.46 -21.11 -0.36
C ILE A 79 1.92 -22.49 -0.77
N THR A 80 1.81 -23.41 0.20
CA THR A 80 1.32 -24.78 -0.03
C THR A 80 -0.11 -24.81 -0.55
N LEU A 81 -0.98 -23.89 -0.11
CA LEU A 81 -2.39 -23.85 -0.49
C LEU A 81 -2.67 -22.98 -1.71
N LEU A 82 -1.88 -21.92 -1.92
CA LEU A 82 -2.21 -20.85 -2.87
C LEU A 82 -1.23 -20.72 -4.04
N GLY A 83 0.00 -21.21 -3.90
CA GLY A 83 1.03 -21.11 -4.94
C GLY A 83 0.87 -22.13 -6.06
N SER A 84 1.53 -21.87 -7.18
CA SER A 84 1.72 -22.83 -8.27
C SER A 84 2.56 -24.03 -7.84
N LYS A 85 2.59 -25.07 -8.68
CA LYS A 85 3.42 -26.25 -8.44
C LYS A 85 4.90 -25.87 -8.34
N GLU A 86 5.33 -24.95 -9.18
CA GLU A 86 6.69 -24.43 -9.27
C GLU A 86 7.04 -23.67 -7.99
N MET A 87 6.16 -22.77 -7.54
CA MET A 87 6.37 -22.01 -6.31
C MET A 87 6.49 -22.91 -5.07
N ILE A 88 5.61 -23.92 -4.94
CA ILE A 88 5.66 -24.87 -3.82
C ILE A 88 6.97 -25.62 -3.83
N LYS A 89 7.42 -26.10 -5.01
CA LYS A 89 8.68 -26.83 -5.14
C LYS A 89 9.89 -25.97 -4.79
N THR A 90 9.83 -24.66 -5.05
CA THR A 90 10.94 -23.73 -4.79
C THR A 90 11.01 -23.29 -3.33
N TYR A 91 9.87 -22.98 -2.71
CA TYR A 91 9.84 -22.31 -1.40
C TYR A 91 9.39 -23.19 -0.24
N THR A 92 9.02 -24.44 -0.50
CA THR A 92 8.61 -25.39 0.54
C THR A 92 9.24 -26.75 0.27
N ASP A 93 9.39 -27.54 1.34
CA ASP A 93 9.72 -28.97 1.26
C ASP A 93 8.47 -29.83 1.03
N CYS A 94 7.27 -29.24 0.87
CA CYS A 94 6.03 -29.98 0.66
C CYS A 94 6.00 -30.62 -0.72
N PRO A 95 5.91 -31.97 -0.83
CA PRO A 95 5.74 -32.61 -2.12
C PRO A 95 4.45 -32.17 -2.80
N TRP A 96 4.46 -31.96 -4.12
CA TRP A 96 3.27 -31.53 -4.86
C TRP A 96 2.08 -32.47 -4.67
N VAL A 97 2.32 -33.79 -4.58
CA VAL A 97 1.27 -34.78 -4.33
C VAL A 97 0.60 -34.56 -2.97
N LYS A 98 1.37 -34.18 -1.95
CA LYS A 98 0.86 -33.86 -0.61
C LYS A 98 0.07 -32.55 -0.64
N ALA A 99 0.62 -31.49 -1.25
CA ALA A 99 -0.08 -30.22 -1.42
C ALA A 99 -1.41 -30.39 -2.18
N LYS A 100 -1.41 -31.19 -3.25
CA LYS A 100 -2.62 -31.58 -4.01
C LYS A 100 -3.67 -32.23 -3.11
N LYS A 101 -3.31 -33.25 -2.33
CA LYS A 101 -4.22 -33.91 -1.38
C LYS A 101 -4.75 -32.94 -0.33
N MET A 102 -3.89 -32.07 0.23
CA MET A 102 -4.29 -31.03 1.18
C MET A 102 -5.36 -30.12 0.58
N ARG A 103 -5.14 -29.61 -0.63
CA ARG A 103 -6.09 -28.75 -1.35
C ARG A 103 -7.40 -29.47 -1.67
N ASP A 104 -7.34 -30.71 -2.13
CA ASP A 104 -8.52 -31.52 -2.48
C ASP A 104 -9.43 -31.75 -1.26
N LEU A 105 -8.85 -31.91 -0.07
CA LEU A 105 -9.59 -32.09 1.18
C LEU A 105 -10.12 -30.78 1.76
N LEU A 106 -9.34 -29.70 1.67
CA LEU A 106 -9.72 -28.40 2.25
C LEU A 106 -10.72 -27.63 1.40
N PHE A 107 -10.62 -27.74 0.08
CA PHE A 107 -11.46 -27.00 -0.86
C PHE A 107 -12.49 -27.90 -1.55
N GLY A 108 -12.26 -29.22 -1.57
CA GLY A 108 -13.05 -30.17 -2.36
C GLY A 108 -12.49 -30.34 -3.77
N MET A 109 -12.50 -31.58 -4.28
CA MET A 109 -11.97 -31.90 -5.62
C MET A 109 -12.63 -31.09 -6.74
N LYS A 110 -13.95 -30.83 -6.65
CA LYS A 110 -14.69 -30.03 -7.62
C LYS A 110 -14.30 -28.56 -7.59
N ALA A 111 -14.09 -27.99 -6.41
CA ALA A 111 -13.69 -26.60 -6.27
C ALA A 111 -12.26 -26.39 -6.76
N ARG A 112 -11.35 -27.35 -6.51
CA ARG A 112 -10.00 -27.30 -7.07
C ARG A 112 -9.95 -27.34 -8.60
N ALA A 113 -10.90 -27.99 -9.28
CA ALA A 113 -10.98 -27.89 -10.73
C ALA A 113 -11.23 -26.44 -11.23
N GLN A 114 -11.71 -25.56 -10.35
CA GLN A 114 -11.93 -24.13 -10.58
C GLN A 114 -10.93 -23.29 -9.76
N GLU A 115 -9.66 -23.72 -9.70
CA GLU A 115 -8.61 -23.17 -8.83
C GLU A 115 -8.42 -21.64 -8.95
N GLU A 116 -8.77 -21.07 -10.10
CA GLU A 116 -8.66 -19.65 -10.46
C GLU A 116 -9.69 -18.74 -9.76
N ILE A 117 -10.83 -19.27 -9.29
CA ILE A 117 -12.00 -18.46 -8.84
C ILE A 117 -12.20 -18.48 -7.30
N ILE A 118 -11.49 -19.34 -6.57
CA ILE A 118 -11.81 -19.61 -5.16
C ILE A 118 -11.23 -18.52 -4.22
N GLN A 119 -12.04 -17.51 -3.91
CA GLN A 119 -11.75 -16.57 -2.80
C GLN A 119 -11.79 -17.26 -1.43
N HIS A 120 -12.56 -18.35 -1.30
CA HIS A 120 -12.75 -19.13 -0.06
C HIS A 120 -11.44 -19.74 0.50
N LYS A 121 -10.36 -19.84 -0.30
CA LYS A 121 -9.06 -20.35 0.16
C LYS A 121 -8.44 -19.48 1.25
N TRP A 122 -8.63 -18.16 1.14
CA TRP A 122 -8.13 -17.19 2.11
C TRP A 122 -8.90 -17.23 3.43
N GLN A 123 -10.20 -17.52 3.37
CA GLN A 123 -11.03 -17.73 4.56
C GLN A 123 -10.64 -19.02 5.30
N VAL A 124 -10.32 -20.09 4.57
CA VAL A 124 -9.80 -21.34 5.16
C VAL A 124 -8.46 -21.10 5.86
N LEU A 125 -7.57 -20.34 5.22
CA LEU A 125 -6.29 -19.97 5.82
C LEU A 125 -6.47 -19.12 7.08
N ALA A 126 -7.36 -18.12 7.05
CA ALA A 126 -7.66 -17.30 8.23
C ALA A 126 -8.27 -18.12 9.37
N SER A 127 -9.17 -19.04 9.05
CA SER A 127 -9.78 -19.96 10.02
C SER A 127 -8.74 -20.87 10.68
N TRP A 128 -7.79 -21.41 9.90
CA TRP A 128 -6.69 -22.21 10.42
C TRP A 128 -5.73 -21.41 11.31
N MET A 129 -5.54 -20.13 11.01
CA MET A 129 -4.75 -19.23 11.83
C MET A 129 -5.51 -18.71 13.06
N GLY A 130 -6.79 -19.05 13.21
CA GLY A 130 -7.64 -18.61 14.33
C GLY A 130 -7.98 -17.12 14.27
N HIS A 131 -7.98 -16.51 13.07
CA HIS A 131 -8.33 -15.10 12.89
C HIS A 131 -9.77 -14.95 12.41
N SER A 132 -10.42 -13.88 12.89
CA SER A 132 -11.79 -13.54 12.50
C SER A 132 -11.91 -13.00 11.09
N SER A 133 -10.80 -12.59 10.46
CA SER A 133 -10.80 -12.02 9.12
C SER A 133 -9.56 -12.39 8.31
N ILE A 134 -9.72 -12.31 6.98
CA ILE A 134 -8.64 -12.55 6.02
C ILE A 134 -7.57 -11.48 6.15
N GLU A 135 -7.98 -10.22 6.33
CA GLU A 135 -7.13 -9.04 6.43
C GLU A 135 -6.17 -9.15 7.62
N GLN A 136 -6.65 -9.66 8.75
CA GLN A 136 -5.80 -9.89 9.93
C GLN A 136 -4.71 -10.93 9.62
N THR A 137 -5.04 -11.97 8.87
CA THR A 137 -4.07 -12.99 8.45
C THR A 137 -3.09 -12.44 7.41
N ALA A 138 -3.60 -11.74 6.41
CA ALA A 138 -2.82 -11.17 5.31
C ALA A 138 -1.85 -10.10 5.81
N SER A 139 -2.33 -9.12 6.59
CA SER A 139 -1.53 -7.97 7.04
C SER A 139 -0.52 -8.34 8.12
N ASN A 140 -0.85 -9.31 8.98
CA ASN A 140 -0.06 -9.54 10.19
C ASN A 140 0.73 -10.83 10.18
N TYR A 141 0.52 -11.75 9.22
CA TYR A 141 1.19 -13.06 9.24
C TYR A 141 1.76 -13.51 7.89
N LEU A 142 1.30 -12.93 6.79
CA LEU A 142 1.72 -13.35 5.45
C LEU A 142 2.68 -12.34 4.84
N HIS A 143 3.97 -12.68 4.87
CA HIS A 143 5.05 -11.92 4.24
C HIS A 143 5.32 -12.38 2.79
N VAL A 144 4.64 -13.42 2.34
CA VAL A 144 4.80 -14.03 1.00
C VAL A 144 3.69 -13.63 0.01
N LEU A 145 2.87 -12.64 0.37
CA LEU A 145 1.74 -12.20 -0.47
C LEU A 145 2.20 -11.67 -1.82
N ASP A 146 3.28 -10.89 -1.86
CA ASP A 146 3.82 -10.36 -3.12
C ASP A 146 4.33 -11.49 -4.01
N LEU A 147 5.00 -12.49 -3.43
CA LEU A 147 5.44 -13.67 -4.16
C LEU A 147 4.26 -14.46 -4.73
N LEU A 148 3.18 -14.62 -3.95
CA LEU A 148 1.95 -15.28 -4.40
C LEU A 148 1.22 -14.48 -5.50
N ALA A 149 1.24 -13.14 -5.41
CA ALA A 149 0.66 -12.28 -6.43
C ALA A 149 1.43 -12.39 -7.75
N VAL A 150 2.76 -12.32 -7.69
CA VAL A 150 3.65 -12.51 -8.83
C VAL A 150 3.43 -13.89 -9.45
N ASP A 151 3.45 -14.95 -8.63
CA ASP A 151 3.20 -16.32 -9.08
C ASP A 151 1.86 -16.45 -9.83
N ARG A 152 0.79 -15.83 -9.32
CA ARG A 152 -0.50 -15.82 -10.02
C ARG A 152 -0.48 -15.05 -11.32
N ILE A 153 0.16 -13.88 -11.38
CA ILE A 153 0.26 -13.08 -12.61
C ILE A 153 0.99 -13.87 -13.69
N TYR A 154 2.11 -14.51 -13.35
CA TYR A 154 2.88 -15.33 -14.28
C TYR A 154 2.11 -16.56 -14.79
N ASN A 155 1.29 -17.16 -13.93
CA ASN A 155 0.51 -18.35 -14.28
C ASN A 155 -0.88 -18.04 -14.86
N SER A 156 -1.32 -16.78 -14.83
CA SER A 156 -2.62 -16.38 -15.39
C SER A 156 -2.60 -16.45 -16.91
N PRO A 157 -3.67 -16.93 -17.57
CA PRO A 157 -3.72 -16.97 -19.02
C PRO A 157 -3.82 -15.56 -19.62
N CYS A 158 -2.75 -15.12 -20.28
CA CYS A 158 -2.77 -13.87 -21.05
C CYS A 158 -3.23 -14.16 -22.48
N ILE A 159 -4.54 -14.19 -22.69
CA ILE A 159 -5.14 -14.54 -23.99
C ILE A 159 -5.08 -13.33 -24.92
N ILE A 160 -4.43 -13.47 -26.06
CA ILE A 160 -4.42 -12.46 -27.12
C ILE A 160 -4.84 -13.09 -28.45
N SER A 161 -5.49 -12.30 -29.30
CA SER A 161 -5.88 -12.75 -30.64
C SER A 161 -4.64 -12.99 -31.50
N LYS A 162 -4.62 -14.11 -32.22
CA LYS A 162 -3.59 -14.44 -33.19
C LYS A 162 -3.39 -13.31 -34.21
N LYS A 163 -4.47 -12.67 -34.66
CA LYS A 163 -4.42 -11.55 -35.61
C LYS A 163 -3.62 -10.36 -35.08
N VAL A 164 -3.75 -10.05 -33.79
CA VAL A 164 -3.00 -8.95 -33.15
C VAL A 164 -1.51 -9.27 -33.12
N LEU A 165 -1.15 -10.54 -32.87
CA LEU A 165 0.24 -10.97 -32.89
C LEU A 165 0.83 -10.99 -34.29
N GLU A 166 0.08 -11.44 -35.30
CA GLU A 166 0.53 -11.44 -36.70
C GLU A 166 0.62 -10.03 -37.29
N GLN A 167 -0.07 -9.04 -36.71
CA GLN A 167 0.08 -7.63 -37.05
C GLN A 167 1.35 -7.02 -36.47
N CYS A 168 1.75 -7.46 -35.27
CA CYS A 168 2.93 -6.92 -34.57
C CYS A 168 4.22 -7.71 -34.86
N PHE A 169 4.09 -8.98 -35.29
CA PHE A 169 5.19 -9.93 -35.47
C PHE A 169 4.98 -10.82 -36.70
N SER A 170 6.00 -11.59 -37.09
CA SER A 170 5.94 -12.58 -38.18
C SER A 170 4.86 -13.66 -37.98
N PRO A 171 4.47 -14.40 -39.03
CA PRO A 171 3.37 -15.36 -38.99
C PRO A 171 3.46 -16.35 -37.84
N VAL A 172 2.43 -16.40 -37.00
CA VAL A 172 2.43 -17.22 -35.80
C VAL A 172 1.91 -18.62 -36.15
N LYS A 173 2.78 -19.64 -36.01
CA LYS A 173 2.40 -21.05 -36.14
C LYS A 173 1.53 -21.48 -34.95
N SER A 174 0.24 -21.19 -35.03
CA SER A 174 -0.79 -21.68 -34.11
C SER A 174 -2.04 -22.07 -34.89
N SER A 175 -2.64 -23.21 -34.54
CA SER A 175 -3.92 -23.70 -35.09
C SER A 175 -5.15 -23.04 -34.45
N THR A 176 -4.97 -22.26 -33.39
CA THR A 176 -6.05 -21.57 -32.66
C THR A 176 -6.01 -20.06 -32.88
N ASP A 177 -7.19 -19.43 -32.97
CA ASP A 177 -7.37 -17.98 -33.14
C ASP A 177 -6.95 -17.15 -31.92
N TYR A 178 -6.75 -17.81 -30.79
CA TYR A 178 -6.32 -17.22 -29.53
C TYR A 178 -5.05 -17.89 -29.03
N ILE A 179 -4.13 -17.07 -28.54
CA ILE A 179 -2.81 -17.49 -28.05
C ILE A 179 -2.67 -17.03 -26.61
N ASN A 180 -2.35 -17.96 -25.71
CA ASN A 180 -1.93 -17.61 -24.36
C ASN A 180 -0.46 -17.18 -24.41
N LEU A 181 -0.23 -15.88 -24.34
CA LEU A 181 1.10 -15.27 -24.41
C LEU A 181 2.08 -15.81 -23.38
N ASN A 182 1.62 -16.09 -22.15
CA ASN A 182 2.47 -16.61 -21.08
C ASN A 182 2.97 -18.03 -21.38
N ARG A 183 2.17 -18.86 -22.06
CA ARG A 183 2.60 -20.20 -22.51
C ARG A 183 3.39 -20.14 -23.81
N TYR A 184 3.02 -19.25 -24.72
CA TYR A 184 3.68 -19.09 -26.01
C TYR A 184 5.13 -18.61 -25.85
N THR A 185 5.37 -17.63 -24.96
CA THR A 185 6.73 -17.16 -24.62
C THR A 185 7.59 -18.23 -23.94
N GLN A 186 7.01 -19.11 -23.12
CA GLN A 186 7.73 -20.23 -22.50
C GLN A 186 8.13 -21.33 -23.49
N GLN A 187 7.31 -21.57 -24.53
CA GLN A 187 7.56 -22.62 -25.53
C GLN A 187 8.54 -22.15 -26.63
N GLN A 188 8.52 -20.86 -26.97
CA GLN A 188 9.45 -20.27 -27.92
C GLN A 188 10.78 -20.00 -27.21
N LYS A 189 11.76 -20.91 -27.38
CA LYS A 189 13.15 -20.80 -26.86
C LYS A 189 13.86 -19.47 -27.19
N TRP A 190 13.30 -18.63 -28.05
CA TRP A 190 13.83 -17.32 -28.43
C TRP A 190 13.95 -16.33 -27.26
N PHE A 191 13.21 -16.53 -26.16
CA PHE A 191 13.36 -15.69 -24.97
C PHE A 191 14.45 -16.15 -23.99
N ASN A 192 15.04 -17.35 -24.18
CA ASN A 192 16.15 -17.82 -23.35
C ASN A 192 17.48 -17.08 -23.59
N SER A 193 17.58 -16.25 -24.64
CA SER A 193 18.78 -15.44 -24.89
C SER A 193 18.99 -14.32 -23.88
N TYR A 194 17.96 -13.97 -23.09
CA TYR A 194 18.05 -12.91 -22.07
C TYR A 194 18.31 -13.42 -20.65
N GLN A 195 18.36 -14.75 -20.43
CA GLN A 195 18.52 -15.35 -19.09
C GLN A 195 19.78 -16.19 -18.92
N GLN A 196 20.79 -16.06 -19.80
CA GLN A 196 22.14 -16.46 -19.42
C GLN A 196 22.73 -15.38 -18.49
N THR A 197 22.61 -15.62 -17.19
CA THR A 197 23.36 -14.92 -16.14
C THR A 197 24.85 -15.11 -16.36
N GLN A 198 25.47 -14.22 -17.14
CA GLN A 198 26.89 -13.94 -16.97
C GLN A 198 27.06 -13.09 -15.70
N PRO A 199 28.12 -13.33 -14.89
CA PRO A 199 28.39 -12.52 -13.72
C PRO A 199 28.80 -11.12 -14.21
N VAL A 200 27.87 -10.17 -14.13
CA VAL A 200 28.12 -8.79 -14.51
C VAL A 200 28.97 -8.17 -13.40
N THR A 201 30.25 -7.95 -13.70
CA THR A 201 31.11 -7.02 -12.99
C THR A 201 30.37 -5.70 -12.82
N MET A 202 30.20 -5.27 -11.56
CA MET A 202 29.54 -4.02 -11.20
C MET A 202 30.36 -2.82 -11.69
N ALA A 203 30.22 -2.46 -12.95
CA ALA A 203 30.66 -1.17 -13.47
C ALA A 203 29.80 -0.82 -14.69
N GLY A 204 28.85 0.10 -14.51
CA GLY A 204 28.31 0.91 -15.60
C GLY A 204 27.21 0.30 -16.49
N ARG A 205 26.17 -0.33 -15.94
CA ARG A 205 24.93 -0.60 -16.69
C ARG A 205 23.77 0.24 -16.14
N GLN A 206 23.43 1.30 -16.87
CA GLN A 206 22.08 1.90 -16.81
C GLN A 206 21.09 0.82 -17.25
N GLU A 207 20.24 0.38 -16.32
CA GLU A 207 19.08 -0.46 -16.64
C GLU A 207 18.18 0.30 -17.61
N LYS A 208 17.92 -0.27 -18.80
CA LYS A 208 16.81 0.19 -19.64
C LYS A 208 15.51 -0.17 -18.94
N LYS A 209 15.04 0.73 -18.09
CA LYS A 209 13.74 0.66 -17.40
C LYS A 209 12.62 0.66 -18.43
N PHE A 210 11.60 -0.16 -18.19
CA PHE A 210 10.35 -0.19 -18.96
C PHE A 210 9.80 1.22 -19.11
N SER A 211 9.83 1.75 -20.33
CA SER A 211 9.24 3.04 -20.67
C SER A 211 7.73 2.87 -20.80
N ILE A 212 6.99 3.13 -19.72
CA ILE A 212 5.55 3.43 -19.83
C ILE A 212 5.46 4.73 -20.62
N GLU A 213 4.70 4.75 -21.71
CA GLU A 213 4.46 5.98 -22.47
C GLU A 213 3.87 7.03 -21.54
N LYS A 214 4.60 8.14 -21.35
CA LYS A 214 4.28 9.26 -20.45
C LYS A 214 2.87 9.84 -20.65
N SER A 215 2.23 9.55 -21.79
CA SER A 215 0.93 10.07 -22.22
C SER A 215 -0.29 9.44 -21.52
N THR A 216 -0.16 8.29 -20.86
CA THR A 216 -1.31 7.57 -20.26
C THR A 216 -1.47 7.74 -18.74
N LEU A 217 -0.47 8.30 -18.05
CA LEU A 217 -0.48 8.46 -16.60
C LEU A 217 -0.97 9.84 -16.17
N THR A 218 -1.83 9.86 -15.14
CA THR A 218 -2.23 11.13 -14.50
C THR A 218 -1.03 11.83 -13.84
N PRO A 219 -1.06 13.16 -13.67
CA PRO A 219 0.01 13.91 -13.01
C PRO A 219 0.41 13.35 -11.63
N PHE A 220 -0.57 12.89 -10.84
CA PHE A 220 -0.31 12.23 -9.56
C PHE A 220 0.39 10.87 -9.71
N GLN A 221 -0.05 10.03 -10.66
CA GLN A 221 0.61 8.75 -10.92
C GLN A 221 2.04 8.94 -11.41
N ARG A 222 2.30 9.97 -12.23
CA ARG A 222 3.66 10.36 -12.66
C ARG A 222 4.53 10.79 -11.48
N LEU A 223 3.98 11.62 -10.58
CA LEU A 223 4.67 12.05 -9.35
C LEU A 223 5.05 10.86 -8.45
N ILE A 224 4.11 9.94 -8.18
CA ILE A 224 4.37 8.76 -7.33
C ILE A 224 5.33 7.78 -8.01
N SER A 225 5.19 7.56 -9.31
CA SER A 225 6.12 6.72 -10.07
C SER A 225 7.53 7.32 -10.10
N PHE A 226 7.67 8.65 -10.15
CA PHE A 226 8.96 9.33 -9.98
C PHE A 226 9.53 9.11 -8.59
N ARG A 227 8.74 9.31 -7.52
CA ARG A 227 9.14 9.06 -6.12
C ARG A 227 9.69 7.65 -5.90
N GLU A 228 9.03 6.65 -6.49
CA GLU A 228 9.40 5.24 -6.36
C GLU A 228 10.55 4.83 -7.30
N GLY A 229 11.16 5.80 -8.01
CA GLY A 229 12.27 5.56 -8.92
C GLY A 229 11.90 4.88 -10.24
N ARG A 230 10.59 4.72 -10.53
CA ARG A 230 10.08 4.08 -11.75
C ARG A 230 10.16 5.00 -12.98
N LEU A 231 10.10 6.33 -12.80
CA LEU A 231 10.18 7.34 -13.86
C LEU A 231 11.30 8.37 -13.60
N SER A 232 12.53 7.94 -13.34
CA SER A 232 13.64 8.85 -12.95
C SER A 232 14.00 9.93 -13.98
N GLU A 233 13.60 9.77 -15.25
CA GLU A 233 13.86 10.72 -16.34
C GLU A 233 12.66 11.65 -16.64
N ASP A 234 11.61 11.63 -15.82
CA ASP A 234 10.48 12.54 -15.94
C ASP A 234 10.81 13.88 -15.28
N THR A 235 11.41 14.79 -16.06
CA THR A 235 11.81 16.14 -15.62
C THR A 235 10.64 16.95 -15.05
N GLN A 236 9.43 16.76 -15.59
CA GLN A 236 8.24 17.44 -15.10
C GLN A 236 7.78 16.86 -13.76
N ALA A 237 7.83 15.53 -13.60
CA ALA A 237 7.53 14.90 -12.31
C ALA A 237 8.60 15.23 -11.24
N GLN A 238 9.86 15.37 -11.64
CA GLN A 238 10.93 15.87 -10.77
C GLN A 238 10.62 17.29 -10.26
N GLU A 239 10.23 18.19 -11.17
CA GLU A 239 9.83 19.54 -10.81
C GLU A 239 8.60 19.55 -9.89
N TRP A 240 7.58 18.74 -10.20
CA TRP A 240 6.42 18.60 -9.34
C TRP A 240 6.78 18.06 -7.95
N MET A 241 7.72 17.11 -7.87
CA MET A 241 8.22 16.59 -6.61
C MET A 241 8.90 17.68 -5.78
N GLN A 242 9.76 18.49 -6.41
CA GLN A 242 10.40 19.62 -5.73
C GLN A 242 9.37 20.64 -5.21
N ARG A 243 8.35 20.97 -6.02
CA ARG A 243 7.23 21.85 -5.61
C ARG A 243 6.49 21.27 -4.42
N CYS A 244 6.21 19.96 -4.41
CA CYS A 244 5.53 19.27 -3.31
C CYS A 244 6.36 19.22 -2.04
N GLN A 245 7.64 18.86 -2.12
CA GLN A 245 8.58 18.86 -1.00
C GLN A 245 8.75 20.27 -0.40
N TRP A 246 8.74 21.30 -1.25
CA TRP A 246 8.81 22.69 -0.81
C TRP A 246 7.54 23.10 -0.06
N MET A 247 6.36 22.78 -0.59
CA MET A 247 5.08 23.08 0.06
C MET A 247 4.94 22.36 1.40
N SER A 248 5.19 21.05 1.44
CA SER A 248 5.09 20.26 2.67
C SER A 248 6.06 20.77 3.73
N THR A 249 7.32 21.04 3.36
CA THR A 249 8.32 21.61 4.26
C THR A 249 7.87 22.98 4.78
N LYS A 250 7.50 23.92 3.90
CA LYS A 250 7.07 25.26 4.31
C LYS A 250 5.84 25.20 5.23
N TRP A 251 4.86 24.37 4.89
CA TRP A 251 3.61 24.30 5.62
C TRP A 251 3.74 23.56 6.94
N MET A 252 4.58 22.52 7.05
CA MET A 252 4.65 21.61 8.21
C MET A 252 5.85 21.86 9.13
N ASP A 253 6.96 22.38 8.62
CA ASP A 253 8.15 22.67 9.43
C ASP A 253 7.95 23.98 10.23
N ARG A 254 8.23 23.93 11.54
CA ARG A 254 8.14 25.10 12.44
C ARG A 254 9.24 26.12 12.21
N GLN A 255 10.38 25.70 11.68
CA GLN A 255 11.53 26.54 11.43
C GLN A 255 11.54 27.03 9.98
N LYS A 256 11.10 26.23 9.00
CA LYS A 256 11.21 26.57 7.56
C LYS A 256 9.98 27.26 6.94
N PHE A 257 9.03 27.80 7.73
CA PHE A 257 7.82 28.44 7.20
C PHE A 257 8.06 29.76 6.43
N TYR A 258 9.22 30.40 6.62
CA TYR A 258 9.60 31.64 5.93
C TYR A 258 10.23 31.40 4.55
N LEU A 259 10.29 30.14 4.07
CA LEU A 259 10.78 29.85 2.72
C LEU A 259 10.00 30.66 1.69
N LYS A 260 10.73 31.37 0.83
CA LYS A 260 10.21 32.07 -0.35
C LYS A 260 10.16 31.13 -1.55
N THR A 261 9.20 31.34 -2.46
CA THR A 261 8.93 30.45 -3.60
C THR A 261 10.10 30.34 -4.57
N ASN A 262 11.02 31.30 -4.58
CA ASN A 262 12.25 31.25 -5.38
C ASN A 262 13.29 30.22 -4.90
N TYR A 263 13.09 29.56 -3.76
CA TYR A 263 13.99 28.53 -3.23
C TYR A 263 13.63 27.09 -3.66
N VAL A 264 12.58 26.89 -4.46
CA VAL A 264 12.10 25.55 -4.88
C VAL A 264 13.20 24.73 -5.53
N TYR A 265 14.05 25.36 -6.35
CA TYR A 265 15.11 24.67 -7.10
C TYR A 265 16.49 24.72 -6.44
N SER A 266 16.64 25.41 -5.29
CA SER A 266 17.97 25.80 -4.78
C SER A 266 18.37 25.16 -3.46
N LYS A 267 17.55 24.27 -2.88
CA LYS A 267 17.84 23.61 -1.59
C LYS A 267 17.45 22.14 -1.67
N ASN A 268 18.34 21.27 -1.20
CA ASN A 268 17.99 19.90 -0.83
C ASN A 268 17.00 19.98 0.33
N LEU A 269 15.71 19.86 0.01
CA LEU A 269 14.63 19.82 0.99
C LEU A 269 14.53 18.39 1.54
N GLU A 270 14.21 18.27 2.81
CA GLU A 270 14.03 16.96 3.45
C GLU A 270 12.74 16.30 2.93
N GLU A 271 12.84 15.08 2.43
CA GLU A 271 11.71 14.33 1.85
C GLU A 271 10.64 13.93 2.89
N SER A 272 10.99 13.98 4.18
CA SER A 272 10.18 13.47 5.29
C SER A 272 8.79 14.10 5.42
N TRP A 273 8.65 15.41 5.16
CA TRP A 273 7.36 16.10 5.34
C TRP A 273 6.35 15.78 4.24
N PHE A 274 6.80 15.54 3.01
CA PHE A 274 5.90 15.12 1.93
C PHE A 274 5.31 13.75 2.22
N ASP A 275 6.16 12.81 2.65
CA ASP A 275 5.74 11.44 2.99
C ASP A 275 4.76 11.42 4.16
N GLU A 276 5.01 12.22 5.21
CA GLU A 276 4.08 12.34 6.33
C GLU A 276 2.71 12.89 5.88
N LEU A 277 2.70 13.90 5.03
CA LEU A 277 1.48 14.50 4.50
C LEU A 277 0.71 13.49 3.63
N TYR A 278 1.41 12.78 2.74
CA TYR A 278 0.86 11.77 1.85
C TYR A 278 0.21 10.62 2.64
N GLU A 279 0.91 10.05 3.62
CA GLU A 279 0.39 8.95 4.43
C GLU A 279 -0.82 9.36 5.28
N LYS A 280 -0.83 10.59 5.80
CA LYS A 280 -2.01 11.14 6.51
C LYS A 280 -3.19 11.34 5.57
N ALA A 281 -2.97 11.84 4.36
CA ALA A 281 -4.01 12.00 3.35
C ALA A 281 -4.60 10.64 2.96
N LYS A 282 -3.74 9.66 2.65
CA LYS A 282 -4.12 8.29 2.29
C LYS A 282 -5.03 7.61 3.32
N LYS A 283 -4.74 7.78 4.63
CA LYS A 283 -5.59 7.26 5.73
C LYS A 283 -6.96 7.93 5.84
N LEU A 284 -7.12 9.13 5.30
CA LEU A 284 -8.37 9.88 5.34
C LEU A 284 -9.25 9.65 4.11
N THR A 285 -8.69 9.04 3.06
CA THR A 285 -9.39 8.65 1.82
C THR A 285 -10.32 7.46 2.05
N ARG A 286 -11.49 7.42 1.40
CA ARG A 286 -12.42 6.29 1.47
C ARG A 286 -12.15 5.22 0.40
N PRO A 287 -12.43 3.93 0.68
CA PRO A 287 -12.30 2.84 -0.30
C PRO A 287 -13.23 2.97 -1.51
N ASP A 288 -14.40 3.55 -1.30
CA ASP A 288 -15.53 3.74 -2.22
C ASP A 288 -15.51 5.12 -2.91
N GLU A 289 -14.64 6.03 -2.46
CA GLU A 289 -14.18 7.14 -3.28
C GLU A 289 -13.19 6.54 -4.27
N ILE A 290 -13.65 6.18 -5.48
CA ILE A 290 -12.76 6.16 -6.65
C ILE A 290 -12.04 7.50 -6.55
N ILE A 291 -10.75 7.46 -6.29
CA ILE A 291 -9.95 8.66 -6.14
C ILE A 291 -9.66 9.14 -7.57
N PRO A 292 -10.27 10.21 -8.06
CA PRO A 292 -9.45 11.33 -8.45
C PRO A 292 -9.22 12.11 -7.15
N LEU A 293 -7.96 12.38 -6.80
CA LEU A 293 -7.63 13.25 -5.68
C LEU A 293 -8.18 14.64 -6.04
N LEU A 294 -9.46 14.89 -5.76
CA LEU A 294 -10.26 15.92 -6.43
C LEU A 294 -10.08 15.88 -7.96
N ASP A 295 -10.95 15.15 -8.69
CA ASP A 295 -11.27 15.59 -10.05
C ASP A 295 -12.03 16.90 -9.85
N PHE A 296 -11.30 18.00 -9.90
CA PHE A 296 -11.92 19.21 -10.43
C PHE A 296 -12.17 18.91 -11.89
N HIS A 297 -13.26 18.19 -12.19
CA HIS A 297 -13.83 18.15 -13.52
C HIS A 297 -14.01 19.61 -13.94
N TYR A 298 -13.09 20.10 -14.76
CA TYR A 298 -13.34 21.21 -15.66
C TYR A 298 -14.46 20.72 -16.58
N LYS A 299 -15.71 20.97 -16.18
CA LYS A 299 -16.78 21.04 -17.17
C LYS A 299 -16.54 22.35 -17.90
N ASP A 300 -16.09 22.23 -19.14
CA ASP A 300 -15.89 23.32 -20.10
C ASP A 300 -17.24 23.98 -20.41
N ASP A 301 -17.77 24.80 -19.49
CA ASP A 301 -18.91 25.69 -19.73
C ASP A 301 -18.39 27.13 -19.81
N ARG A 302 -17.92 27.46 -21.02
CA ARG A 302 -17.21 28.69 -21.37
C ARG A 302 -18.06 29.94 -21.12
N GLN A 303 -17.74 30.63 -20.03
CA GLN A 303 -17.58 32.10 -19.88
C GLN A 303 -17.68 32.55 -18.41
N GLN A 304 -18.43 31.82 -17.57
CA GLN A 304 -18.45 32.03 -16.11
C GLN A 304 -17.21 31.48 -15.38
N ASP A 305 -16.40 30.67 -16.05
CA ASP A 305 -15.26 29.96 -15.46
C ASP A 305 -13.98 30.78 -15.31
N ALA A 306 -13.75 31.81 -16.14
CA ALA A 306 -12.49 32.58 -16.06
C ALA A 306 -12.34 33.36 -14.74
N LEU A 307 -13.43 33.92 -14.21
CA LEU A 307 -13.42 34.62 -12.93
C LEU A 307 -13.26 33.65 -11.76
N LYS A 308 -13.93 32.49 -11.81
CA LYS A 308 -13.81 31.42 -10.81
C LYS A 308 -12.39 30.84 -10.79
N GLU A 309 -11.80 30.64 -11.96
CA GLU A 309 -10.42 30.20 -12.10
C GLU A 309 -9.45 31.26 -11.53
N LYS A 310 -9.62 32.53 -11.89
CA LYS A 310 -8.77 33.62 -11.36
C LYS A 310 -8.84 33.72 -9.83
N ASN A 311 -10.05 33.58 -9.27
CA ASN A 311 -10.25 33.58 -7.81
C ASN A 311 -9.63 32.34 -7.15
N THR A 312 -9.74 31.18 -7.79
CA THR A 312 -9.09 29.93 -7.35
C THR A 312 -7.58 30.11 -7.32
N VAL A 313 -6.97 30.60 -8.40
CA VAL A 313 -5.52 30.83 -8.49
C VAL A 313 -5.05 31.81 -7.42
N LYS A 314 -5.80 32.90 -7.21
CA LYS A 314 -5.52 33.86 -6.14
C LYS A 314 -5.54 33.19 -4.76
N ALA A 315 -6.53 32.35 -4.48
CA ALA A 315 -6.61 31.60 -3.23
C ALA A 315 -5.46 30.59 -3.07
N LEU A 316 -5.12 29.85 -4.12
CA LEU A 316 -3.97 28.93 -4.12
C LEU A 316 -2.65 29.67 -3.88
N LYS A 317 -2.47 30.87 -4.45
CA LYS A 317 -1.31 31.73 -4.20
C LYS A 317 -1.24 32.20 -2.74
N ILE A 318 -2.38 32.54 -2.14
CA ILE A 318 -2.45 32.90 -0.72
C ILE A 318 -2.10 31.69 0.17
N LEU A 319 -2.61 30.50 -0.16
CA LEU A 319 -2.26 29.25 0.53
C LEU A 319 -0.76 28.96 0.44
N LEU A 320 -0.17 29.08 -0.76
CA LEU A 320 1.25 28.88 -1.01
C LEU A 320 2.12 29.79 -0.13
N LEU A 321 1.75 31.07 -0.03
CA LEU A 321 2.56 32.09 0.62
C LEU A 321 2.38 32.12 2.14
N LEU A 322 1.14 32.00 2.62
CA LEU A 322 0.78 32.28 4.02
C LEU A 322 0.32 31.06 4.82
N GLY A 323 -0.06 29.96 4.15
CA GLY A 323 -0.61 28.78 4.81
C GLY A 323 0.40 28.10 5.74
N LYS A 324 -0.09 27.64 6.90
CA LYS A 324 0.67 26.77 7.82
C LYS A 324 -0.21 25.61 8.26
N LEU A 325 0.27 24.37 8.13
CA LEU A 325 -0.46 23.18 8.53
C LEU A 325 0.03 22.71 9.91
N ARG A 326 -0.81 22.77 10.94
CA ARG A 326 -0.46 22.38 12.32
C ARG A 326 -1.61 21.61 12.96
N LYS A 327 -1.30 20.47 13.60
CA LYS A 327 -2.27 19.63 14.32
C LYS A 327 -3.55 19.34 13.50
N ASN A 328 -3.42 19.12 12.18
CA ASN A 328 -4.53 18.91 11.22
C ASN A 328 -5.46 20.12 11.01
N PHE A 329 -4.97 21.33 11.23
CA PHE A 329 -5.64 22.59 10.91
C PHE A 329 -4.75 23.43 10.01
N LEU A 330 -5.38 24.16 9.09
CA LEU A 330 -4.72 25.20 8.31
C LEU A 330 -4.77 26.50 9.12
N HIS A 331 -3.65 27.20 9.20
CA HIS A 331 -3.49 28.42 9.99
C HIS A 331 -3.03 29.56 9.10
N PHE A 332 -3.65 30.73 9.29
CA PHE A 332 -3.20 32.00 8.73
C PHE A 332 -2.97 32.99 9.86
N GLN A 333 -1.81 33.64 9.86
CA GLN A 333 -1.50 34.70 10.82
C GLN A 333 -1.92 36.05 10.23
N CYS A 334 -2.73 36.80 10.96
CA CYS A 334 -3.16 38.14 10.58
C CYS A 334 -2.39 39.15 11.44
N ARG A 335 -1.49 39.93 10.84
CA ARG A 335 -0.73 40.96 11.55
C ARG A 335 -1.24 42.36 11.24
N MET A 336 -1.76 42.56 10.03
CA MET A 336 -2.24 43.84 9.52
C MET A 336 -3.58 43.67 8.80
N LYS A 337 -4.33 44.77 8.60
CA LYS A 337 -5.61 44.76 7.86
C LYS A 337 -5.51 44.14 6.46
N GLY A 338 -4.36 44.29 5.79
CA GLY A 338 -4.11 43.65 4.50
C GLY A 338 -4.15 42.12 4.53
N ASP A 339 -3.76 41.50 5.65
CA ASP A 339 -3.76 40.04 5.80
C ASP A 339 -5.19 39.49 5.92
N GLU A 340 -6.09 40.23 6.56
CA GLU A 340 -7.50 39.87 6.65
C GLU A 340 -8.14 39.80 5.25
N GLN A 341 -7.83 40.77 4.39
CA GLN A 341 -8.28 40.74 3.00
C GLN A 341 -7.72 39.54 2.23
N GLN A 342 -6.49 39.11 2.51
CA GLN A 342 -5.95 37.87 1.93
C GLN A 342 -6.71 36.64 2.42
N ILE A 343 -7.07 36.58 3.71
CA ILE A 343 -7.88 35.48 4.26
C ILE A 343 -9.28 35.44 3.62
N VAL A 344 -9.92 36.61 3.43
CA VAL A 344 -11.21 36.73 2.70
C VAL A 344 -11.07 36.20 1.27
N ASN A 345 -10.02 36.61 0.56
CA ASN A 345 -9.75 36.15 -0.80
C ASN A 345 -9.51 34.63 -0.87
N PHE A 346 -8.84 34.06 0.14
CA PHE A 346 -8.64 32.61 0.24
C PHE A 346 -9.97 31.88 0.43
N ILE A 347 -10.79 32.31 1.40
CA ILE A 347 -12.11 31.71 1.66
C ILE A 347 -12.97 31.76 0.39
N THR A 348 -13.09 32.94 -0.23
CA THR A 348 -13.92 33.17 -1.42
C THR A 348 -13.49 32.30 -2.61
N GLY A 349 -12.19 32.03 -2.76
CA GLY A 349 -11.69 31.18 -3.84
C GLY A 349 -11.80 29.67 -3.56
N ILE A 350 -11.76 29.25 -2.28
CA ILE A 350 -11.80 27.82 -1.91
C ILE A 350 -13.22 27.30 -1.69
N GLU A 351 -14.11 28.06 -1.06
CA GLU A 351 -15.47 27.57 -0.75
C GLU A 351 -16.24 27.04 -1.96
N PRO A 352 -16.20 27.70 -3.14
CA PRO A 352 -16.86 27.17 -4.34
C PRO A 352 -16.30 25.83 -4.83
N MET A 353 -15.10 25.44 -4.39
CA MET A 353 -14.41 24.21 -4.79
C MET A 353 -14.75 23.01 -3.90
N LEU A 354 -15.39 23.23 -2.75
CA LEU A 354 -15.58 22.18 -1.74
C LEU A 354 -16.75 21.24 -2.06
N GLY A 355 -17.68 21.66 -2.93
CA GLY A 355 -18.90 20.92 -3.23
C GLY A 355 -19.79 20.73 -2.00
N ASP A 356 -20.77 19.82 -2.10
CA ASP A 356 -21.82 19.69 -1.08
C ASP A 356 -21.40 18.86 0.15
N HIS A 357 -20.26 18.17 0.07
CA HIS A 357 -19.84 17.17 1.07
C HIS A 357 -18.73 17.65 2.01
N LEU A 358 -18.15 18.82 1.75
CA LEU A 358 -17.08 19.41 2.54
C LEU A 358 -17.48 20.82 3.01
N TYR A 359 -17.29 21.07 4.29
CA TYR A 359 -17.53 22.38 4.90
C TYR A 359 -16.23 22.98 5.44
N LEU A 360 -16.01 24.27 5.20
CA LEU A 360 -14.88 25.01 5.77
C LEU A 360 -15.29 25.65 7.11
N GLU A 361 -14.92 24.98 8.19
CA GLU A 361 -15.05 25.49 9.55
C GLU A 361 -13.94 26.50 9.85
N LYS A 362 -14.33 27.63 10.44
CA LYS A 362 -13.46 28.80 10.69
C LYS A 362 -13.48 29.11 12.18
N GLN A 363 -12.31 29.22 12.78
CA GLN A 363 -12.14 29.61 14.17
C GLN A 363 -11.33 30.90 14.25
N ASN A 364 -11.71 31.80 15.15
CA ASN A 364 -11.11 33.13 15.31
C ASN A 364 -11.19 33.98 14.01
N TYR A 365 -12.35 33.97 13.35
CA TYR A 365 -12.63 34.76 12.14
C TYR A 365 -14.00 35.46 12.26
N PRO A 366 -14.09 36.78 12.02
CA PRO A 366 -12.99 37.71 11.69
C PRO A 366 -11.99 37.85 12.86
N VAL A 367 -10.74 38.24 12.55
CA VAL A 367 -9.68 38.31 13.56
C VAL A 367 -9.80 39.61 14.33
N ASN A 368 -9.81 39.53 15.66
CA ASN A 368 -9.61 40.71 16.49
C ASN A 368 -8.12 41.12 16.48
N LEU A 369 -7.79 42.22 15.79
CA LEU A 369 -6.42 42.74 15.70
C LEU A 369 -5.86 43.24 17.03
N ASP A 370 -6.73 43.56 18.00
CA ASP A 370 -6.32 44.02 19.32
C ASP A 370 -6.04 42.85 20.29
N ALA A 371 -6.44 41.63 19.91
CA ALA A 371 -6.17 40.43 20.69
C ALA A 371 -4.72 39.92 20.50
N PRO A 372 -4.16 39.22 21.51
CA PRO A 372 -2.85 38.57 21.40
C PRO A 372 -2.85 37.40 20.41
N GLU A 373 -3.95 36.62 20.33
CA GLU A 373 -4.08 35.53 19.36
C GLU A 373 -4.66 36.04 18.03
N ARG A 374 -3.78 36.37 17.08
CA ARG A 374 -4.16 36.88 15.75
C ARG A 374 -4.06 35.82 14.65
N THR A 375 -4.47 34.59 14.96
CA THR A 375 -4.38 33.44 14.04
C THR A 375 -5.76 32.90 13.74
N VAL A 376 -6.12 32.82 12.45
CA VAL A 376 -7.31 32.11 11.98
C VAL A 376 -6.97 30.64 11.82
N LYS A 377 -7.84 29.77 12.32
CA LYS A 377 -7.73 28.31 12.13
C LYS A 377 -8.87 27.82 11.25
N PHE A 378 -8.52 27.05 10.23
CA PHE A 378 -9.45 26.43 9.31
C PHE A 378 -9.40 24.91 9.44
N SER A 379 -10.58 24.30 9.47
CA SER A 379 -10.77 22.86 9.38
C SER A 379 -11.73 22.53 8.25
N PHE A 380 -11.31 21.67 7.33
CA PHE A 380 -12.20 21.08 6.34
C PHE A 380 -12.90 19.89 6.97
N GLN A 381 -14.22 19.98 7.12
CA GLN A 381 -15.06 18.98 7.74
C GLN A 381 -15.84 18.23 6.67
N ARG A 382 -15.67 16.91 6.62
CA ARG A 382 -16.51 16.02 5.81
C ARG A 382 -17.72 15.61 6.63
N VAL A 383 -18.92 15.77 6.06
CA VAL A 383 -20.17 15.36 6.70
C VAL A 383 -20.50 13.93 6.30
N VAL A 384 -20.73 13.06 7.28
CA VAL A 384 -21.08 11.65 7.08
C VAL A 384 -22.24 11.32 7.99
N GLY A 385 -23.46 11.41 7.46
CA GLY A 385 -24.66 11.38 8.29
C GLY A 385 -24.62 12.53 9.31
N SER A 386 -24.73 12.22 10.60
CA SER A 386 -24.67 13.21 11.69
C SER A 386 -23.26 13.55 12.19
N LYS A 387 -22.21 12.87 11.70
CA LYS A 387 -20.83 13.06 12.19
C LYS A 387 -20.02 13.96 11.24
N LYS A 388 -19.28 14.91 11.81
CA LYS A 388 -18.27 15.72 11.12
C LYS A 388 -16.89 15.13 11.36
N LYS A 389 -16.14 14.86 10.28
CA LYS A 389 -14.75 14.36 10.35
C LYS A 389 -13.82 15.42 9.77
N ASN A 390 -12.79 15.80 10.53
CA ASN A 390 -11.75 16.70 10.04
C ASN A 390 -10.89 15.97 9.00
N VAL A 391 -10.94 16.45 7.75
CA VAL A 391 -10.21 15.94 6.59
C VAL A 391 -9.26 16.99 6.01
N THR A 392 -8.88 18.01 6.80
CA THR A 392 -8.02 19.12 6.38
C THR A 392 -6.76 18.64 5.68
N THR A 393 -6.07 17.65 6.26
CA THR A 393 -4.83 17.13 5.69
C THR A 393 -5.03 16.54 4.28
N LEU A 394 -6.14 15.86 4.04
CA LEU A 394 -6.49 15.34 2.72
C LEU A 394 -6.79 16.47 1.73
N VAL A 395 -7.57 17.47 2.13
CA VAL A 395 -7.90 18.62 1.27
C VAL A 395 -6.64 19.40 0.91
N ILE A 396 -5.76 19.68 1.88
CA ILE A 396 -4.50 20.37 1.64
C ILE A 396 -3.59 19.57 0.71
N PHE A 397 -3.51 18.25 0.88
CA PHE A 397 -2.75 17.39 -0.03
C PHE A 397 -3.29 17.47 -1.48
N ASN A 398 -4.61 17.44 -1.66
CA ASN A 398 -5.19 17.57 -3.00
C ASN A 398 -4.96 18.97 -3.61
N LEU A 399 -5.07 20.03 -2.81
CA LEU A 399 -4.75 21.39 -3.27
C LEU A 399 -3.27 21.50 -3.66
N MET A 400 -2.36 20.84 -2.93
CA MET A 400 -0.95 20.74 -3.28
C MET A 400 -0.74 20.10 -4.66
N LEU A 401 -1.45 19.01 -4.96
CA LEU A 401 -1.39 18.37 -6.28
C LEU A 401 -1.93 19.25 -7.40
N LYS A 402 -2.91 20.11 -7.13
CA LYS A 402 -3.37 21.11 -8.10
C LYS A 402 -2.33 22.22 -8.28
N MET A 403 -1.74 22.68 -7.18
CA MET A 403 -0.75 23.75 -7.18
C MET A 403 0.55 23.34 -7.88
N MET A 404 1.02 22.10 -7.72
CA MET A 404 2.25 21.63 -8.38
C MET A 404 2.15 21.70 -9.90
N GLN A 405 0.93 21.63 -10.46
CA GLN A 405 0.67 21.65 -11.90
C GLN A 405 0.47 23.07 -12.47
N LYS A 406 0.25 24.08 -11.63
CA LYS A 406 -0.04 25.46 -12.08
C LYS A 406 1.21 26.32 -12.07
N ASP A 407 1.90 26.38 -13.22
CA ASP A 407 3.17 27.12 -13.38
C ASP A 407 3.08 28.61 -13.00
N GLU A 408 1.92 29.25 -13.23
CA GLU A 408 1.65 30.64 -12.82
C GLU A 408 1.82 30.93 -11.32
N LEU A 409 1.80 29.90 -10.47
CA LEU A 409 2.04 30.03 -9.03
C LEU A 409 3.53 30.04 -8.66
N TRP A 410 4.38 29.53 -9.55
CA TRP A 410 5.80 29.25 -9.33
C TRP A 410 6.72 30.15 -10.14
N LEU A 411 6.26 30.62 -11.29
CA LEU A 411 6.95 31.58 -12.13
C LEU A 411 7.00 32.95 -11.42
N LYS A 412 8.15 33.63 -11.56
CA LYS A 412 8.39 34.97 -11.00
C LYS A 412 7.85 36.07 -11.89
#